data_AF-A0A966PTF5-F1
#
_entry.id   AF-A0A966PTF5-F1
#
_cell.length_a   1.000
_cell.length_b   1.000
_cell.length_c   1.000
_cell.angle_alpha   90.00
_cell.angle_beta   90.00
_cell.angle_gamma   90.00
#
_symmetry.space_group_name_H-M   'P 1'
#
loop_
_entity.id
_entity.type
_entity.pdbx_description
1 polymer ?
#
loop_
_entity_poly.entity_id
_entity_poly.type
_entity_poly.pdbx_seq_one_letter_code
_entity_poly.pdbx_strand_id
1 'polypeptide(L)'
;NLDHRITTKLNVGEYFWARSGALKAHATQVDLNEPFWFGLSDDELAEVYPYEDWILADHHIGGYSPTASGLETDLFAGVRAE
;
A
#
# COMPACT_ATOMS: atom_id res chain seq x y z
N ASN A 1 -13.05 -3.83 -11.68
CA ASN A 1 -12.91 -3.14 -10.38
C ASN A 1 -13.00 -4.21 -9.30
N LEU A 2 -11.94 -4.40 -8.50
CA LEU A 2 -11.83 -5.44 -7.46
C LEU A 2 -11.92 -4.86 -6.05
N ASP A 3 -12.34 -3.60 -5.92
CA ASP A 3 -12.21 -2.81 -4.69
C ASP A 3 -13.01 -3.41 -3.52
N HIS A 4 -14.13 -4.07 -3.83
CA HIS A 4 -14.93 -4.83 -2.86
C HIS A 4 -14.18 -6.00 -2.20
N ARG A 5 -13.03 -6.40 -2.74
CA ARG A 5 -12.17 -7.44 -2.17
C ARG A 5 -11.08 -6.89 -1.26
N ILE A 6 -10.86 -5.58 -1.24
CA ILE A 6 -9.84 -4.96 -0.40
C ILE A 6 -10.22 -5.20 1.06
N THR A 7 -9.31 -5.79 1.82
CA THR A 7 -9.48 -6.05 3.26
C THR A 7 -8.58 -5.17 4.11
N THR A 8 -7.54 -4.59 3.51
CA THR A 8 -6.47 -3.89 4.21
C THR A 8 -6.05 -2.63 3.45
N LYS A 9 -5.86 -1.53 4.16
CA LYS A 9 -5.31 -0.26 3.65
C LYS A 9 -4.18 0.21 4.55
N LEU A 10 -2.96 0.23 4.03
CA LEU A 10 -1.80 0.75 4.75
C LEU A 10 -1.58 2.20 4.38
N ASN A 11 -1.58 3.09 5.38
CA ASN A 11 -1.15 4.47 5.14
C ASN A 11 0.38 4.51 5.02
N VAL A 12 0.87 4.81 3.82
CA VAL A 12 2.30 4.83 3.47
C VAL A 12 2.73 6.15 2.84
N GLY A 13 1.87 7.19 2.86
CA GLY A 13 2.12 8.46 2.18
C GLY A 13 3.46 9.11 2.59
N GLU A 14 3.83 9.02 3.87
CA GLU A 14 5.11 9.52 4.40
C GLU A 14 6.35 8.83 3.79
N TYR A 15 6.16 7.70 3.10
CA TYR A 15 7.22 6.89 2.51
C TYR A 15 7.22 6.91 0.97
N PHE A 16 6.36 7.71 0.32
CA PHE A 16 6.33 7.79 -1.14
C PHE A 16 7.65 8.27 -1.76
N TRP A 17 8.45 9.07 -1.05
CA TRP A 17 9.81 9.42 -1.47
C TRP A 17 10.68 8.17 -1.71
N ALA A 18 10.53 7.13 -0.90
CA ALA A 18 11.28 5.89 -1.03
C ALA A 18 10.78 5.10 -2.26
N ARG A 19 9.46 5.05 -2.47
CA ARG A 19 8.85 4.47 -3.68
C ARG A 19 9.35 5.14 -4.95
N SER A 20 9.29 6.47 -5.01
CA SER A 20 9.74 7.25 -6.16
C SER A 20 11.24 7.11 -6.39
N GLY A 21 12.05 7.09 -5.33
CA GLY A 21 13.48 6.78 -5.42
C GLY A 21 13.74 5.38 -5.99
N ALA A 22 13.02 4.37 -5.54
CA ALA A 22 13.13 3.01 -6.04
C ALA A 22 12.75 2.91 -7.52
N LEU A 23 11.62 3.49 -7.94
CA LEU A 23 11.18 3.50 -9.34
C LEU A 23 12.25 4.13 -10.25
N LYS A 24 12.83 5.26 -9.84
CA LYS A 24 13.89 5.94 -10.60
C LYS A 24 15.18 5.11 -10.69
N ALA A 25 15.52 4.35 -9.65
CA ALA A 25 16.69 3.47 -9.65
C ALA A 25 16.55 2.31 -10.67
N HIS A 26 15.33 1.90 -11.00
CA HIS A 26 15.03 0.86 -11.98
C HIS A 26 14.81 1.42 -13.41
N ALA A 27 15.62 2.41 -13.83
CA ALA A 27 15.45 3.14 -15.09
C ALA A 27 15.47 2.29 -16.38
N THR A 28 16.00 1.06 -16.35
CA THR A 28 15.92 0.15 -17.51
C THR A 28 14.54 -0.49 -17.66
N GLN A 29 13.73 -0.48 -16.60
CA GLN A 29 12.39 -1.10 -16.53
C GLN A 29 11.28 -0.05 -16.43
N VAL A 30 11.59 1.14 -15.91
CA VAL A 30 10.64 2.24 -15.69
C VAL A 30 11.11 3.46 -16.48
N ASP A 31 10.26 3.97 -17.38
CA ASP A 31 10.53 5.22 -18.09
C ASP A 31 10.40 6.42 -17.13
N LEU A 32 11.48 7.20 -17.02
CA LEU A 32 11.56 8.36 -16.13
C LEU A 32 10.69 9.54 -16.58
N ASN A 33 10.19 9.53 -17.82
CA ASN A 33 9.32 10.57 -18.36
C ASN A 33 7.84 10.17 -18.40
N GLU A 34 7.51 8.96 -17.96
CA GLU A 34 6.15 8.44 -18.02
C GLU A 34 5.26 9.07 -16.93
N PRO A 35 4.23 9.86 -17.28
CA PRO A 35 3.40 10.57 -16.32
C PRO A 35 2.60 9.64 -15.40
N PHE A 36 2.36 8.38 -15.81
CA PHE A 36 1.76 7.39 -14.93
C PHE A 36 2.56 7.19 -13.63
N TRP A 37 3.88 7.30 -13.67
CA TRP A 37 4.73 7.17 -12.49
C TRP A 37 5.06 8.50 -11.82
N PHE A 38 5.31 9.55 -12.64
CA PHE A 38 5.93 10.81 -12.19
C PHE A 38 5.14 12.07 -12.56
N GLY A 39 3.86 11.92 -12.94
CA GLY A 39 2.98 13.05 -13.27
C GLY A 39 2.51 13.84 -12.04
N LEU A 40 2.68 13.28 -10.84
CA LEU A 40 2.43 13.94 -9.56
C LEU A 40 3.70 13.84 -8.70
N SER A 41 3.91 14.85 -7.85
CA SER A 41 4.88 14.79 -6.76
C SER A 41 4.44 13.81 -5.67
N ASP A 42 5.39 13.39 -4.82
CA ASP A 42 5.09 12.49 -3.70
C ASP A 42 4.08 13.12 -2.72
N ASP A 43 4.16 14.44 -2.50
CA ASP A 43 3.21 15.18 -1.66
C ASP A 43 1.80 15.18 -2.26
N GLU A 44 1.67 15.42 -3.58
CA GLU A 44 0.38 15.37 -4.28
C GLU A 44 -0.22 13.96 -4.27
N LEU A 45 0.61 12.91 -4.45
CA LEU A 45 0.16 11.53 -4.33
C LEU A 45 -0.35 11.22 -2.91
N ALA A 46 0.38 11.67 -1.89
CA ALA A 46 0.01 11.46 -0.49
C ALA A 46 -1.26 12.23 -0.10
N GLU A 47 -1.51 13.41 -0.68
CA GLU A 47 -2.75 14.16 -0.46
C GLU A 47 -3.97 13.45 -1.06
N VAL A 48 -3.84 12.94 -2.29
CA VAL A 48 -4.96 12.31 -3.01
C VAL A 48 -5.25 10.91 -2.50
N TYR A 49 -4.21 10.08 -2.31
CA TYR A 49 -4.37 8.69 -1.92
C TYR A 49 -3.10 8.13 -1.24
N PRO A 50 -2.95 8.31 0.09
CA PRO A 50 -1.75 7.89 0.83
C PRO A 50 -1.72 6.39 1.15
N TYR A 51 -2.48 5.56 0.41
CA TYR A 51 -2.73 4.16 0.78
C TYR A 51 -2.17 3.16 -0.24
N GLU A 52 -1.65 2.06 0.28
CA GLU A 52 -1.52 0.80 -0.45
C GLU A 52 -2.63 -0.16 -0.05
N ASP A 53 -3.27 -0.75 -1.06
CA ASP A 53 -4.45 -1.62 -0.90
C ASP A 53 -4.05 -3.09 -1.00
N TRP A 54 -4.53 -3.89 -0.04
CA TRP A 54 -4.26 -5.33 0.00
C TRP A 54 -5.54 -6.16 0.16
N ILE A 55 -5.44 -7.40 -0.31
CA ILE A 55 -6.45 -8.45 -0.13
C ILE A 55 -5.79 -9.54 0.70
N LEU A 56 -6.36 -9.83 1.88
CA LEU A 56 -5.91 -10.94 2.69
C LEU A 56 -6.30 -12.25 2.00
N ALA A 57 -5.30 -12.96 1.48
CA ALA A 57 -5.52 -14.23 0.82
C ALA A 57 -5.74 -15.37 1.82
N ASP A 58 -5.01 -15.35 2.94
CA ASP A 58 -5.08 -16.37 4.00
C ASP A 58 -4.51 -15.84 5.34
N HIS A 59 -4.92 -16.42 6.47
CA HIS A 59 -4.31 -16.16 7.79
C HIS A 59 -4.49 -17.35 8.75
N HIS A 60 -3.59 -17.47 9.73
CA HIS A 60 -3.62 -18.54 10.74
C HIS A 60 -4.00 -18.07 12.15
N ILE A 61 -4.41 -16.81 12.30
CA ILE A 61 -4.79 -16.23 13.59
C ILE A 61 -6.23 -16.68 13.94
N GLY A 62 -6.36 -17.48 15.00
CA GLY A 62 -7.66 -17.98 15.45
C GLY A 62 -8.60 -16.85 15.91
N GLY A 63 -9.83 -16.85 15.40
CA GLY A 63 -10.85 -15.84 15.73
C GLY A 63 -10.60 -14.46 15.10
N TYR A 64 -9.58 -14.32 14.25
CA TYR A 64 -9.33 -13.09 13.52
C TYR A 64 -10.33 -12.92 12.37
N SER A 65 -10.81 -11.70 12.19
CA SER A 65 -11.64 -11.30 11.06
C SER A 65 -11.15 -9.94 10.57
N PRO A 66 -10.58 -9.84 9.35
CA PRO A 66 -9.93 -8.63 8.86
C PRO A 66 -10.88 -7.45 8.68
N THR A 67 -12.17 -7.74 8.55
CA THR A 67 -13.22 -6.77 8.22
C THR A 67 -14.19 -6.50 9.38
N ALA A 68 -14.03 -7.18 10.52
CA ALA A 68 -14.98 -7.06 11.63
C ALA A 68 -15.07 -5.65 12.23
N SER A 69 -14.01 -4.85 12.10
CA SER A 69 -13.92 -3.47 12.60
C SER A 69 -13.65 -2.43 11.50
N GLY A 70 -13.83 -2.78 10.23
CA GLY A 70 -13.38 -1.98 9.08
C GLY A 70 -12.18 -2.62 8.38
N LEU A 71 -11.50 -1.88 7.50
CA LEU A 71 -10.31 -2.37 6.82
C LEU A 71 -9.13 -2.46 7.80
N GLU A 72 -8.36 -3.53 7.70
CA GLU A 72 -7.10 -3.69 8.43
C GLU A 72 -6.12 -2.56 8.03
N THR A 73 -5.32 -2.07 8.99
CA THR A 73 -4.34 -0.99 8.77
C THR A 73 -2.91 -1.39 9.12
N ASP A 74 -2.71 -2.65 9.51
CA ASP A 74 -1.42 -3.22 9.91
C ASP A 74 -1.38 -4.70 9.51
N LEU A 75 -0.46 -5.08 8.63
CA LEU A 75 -0.30 -6.47 8.18
C LEU A 75 0.16 -7.42 9.31
N PHE A 76 0.67 -6.87 10.40
CA PHE A 76 1.10 -7.62 11.58
C PHE A 76 0.02 -7.66 12.68
N ALA A 77 -1.18 -7.14 12.42
CA ALA A 77 -2.26 -7.16 13.39
C ALA A 77 -2.51 -8.59 13.91
N GLY A 78 -2.35 -8.77 15.22
CA GLY A 78 -2.52 -10.07 15.89
C GLY A 78 -1.32 -11.03 15.81
N VAL A 79 -0.25 -10.69 15.08
CA VAL A 79 1.04 -11.38 15.13
C VAL A 79 1.75 -11.00 16.43
N ARG A 80 2.24 -12.00 17.18
CA ARG A 80 2.98 -11.78 18.43
C ARG A 80 4.48 -11.87 18.13
N ALA A 81 5.24 -10.89 18.57
CA ALA A 81 6.70 -11.01 18.63
C ALA A 81 7.09 -11.94 19.78
N GLU A 82 8.12 -12.76 19.58
CA GLU A 82 8.80 -13.49 20.66
C GLU A 82 9.79 -12.57 21.39
#